data_AF-A0A3E0IXL2-F1
#
_entry.id   AF-A0A3E0IXL2-F1
#
_cell.length_a   1.000
_cell.length_b   1.000
_cell.length_c   1.000
_cell.angle_alpha   90.00
_cell.angle_beta   90.00
_cell.angle_gamma   90.00
#
_symmetry.space_group_name_H-M   'P 1'
#
loop_
_entity.id
_entity.type
_entity.pdbx_description
1 polymer ?
#
loop_
_entity_poly.entity_id
_entity_poly.type
_entity_poly.pdbx_seq_one_letter_code
_entity_poly.pdbx_strand_id
1 'polypeptide(L)'
;MSNVYHDYFKQTVLTIPDSFIDVKTGDQHSVPPEIIEEIAYHSENNTLNHLIFSALNHYFHKAAASQQEGTDGVLSELLEIKRLLAAGSYQKECAPSSIKKPPVSQEVNIQEIEDLLEAFGG
;
A
#
# COMPACT_ATOMS: atom_id res chain seq x y z
N MET A 1 17.91 -2.44 -16.03
CA MET A 1 18.49 -1.79 -14.84
C MET A 1 17.31 -1.39 -13.97
N SER A 2 17.28 -1.74 -12.69
CA SER A 2 16.13 -1.39 -11.83
C SER A 2 16.00 0.11 -11.64
N ASN A 3 14.82 0.67 -11.93
CA ASN A 3 14.53 2.10 -11.74
C ASN A 3 14.06 2.34 -10.29
N VAL A 4 14.59 3.38 -9.65
CA VAL A 4 14.26 3.74 -8.26
C VAL A 4 13.53 5.08 -8.25
N TYR A 5 12.37 5.11 -7.60
CA TYR A 5 11.47 6.26 -7.48
C TYR A 5 11.33 6.67 -6.02
N HIS A 6 11.20 7.98 -5.77
CA HIS A 6 11.20 8.55 -4.42
C HIS A 6 10.10 9.61 -4.26
N ASP A 7 9.36 9.51 -3.16
CA ASP A 7 8.48 10.59 -2.69
C ASP A 7 9.26 11.51 -1.75
N TYR A 8 9.34 12.79 -2.09
CA TYR A 8 10.13 13.78 -1.36
C TYR A 8 9.56 14.08 0.03
N PHE A 9 8.24 14.04 0.19
CA PHE A 9 7.58 14.37 1.47
C PHE A 9 7.32 13.14 2.33
N LYS A 10 7.08 11.98 1.72
CA LYS A 10 6.64 10.78 2.44
C LYS A 10 7.74 9.74 2.69
N GLN A 11 8.98 10.01 2.26
CA GLN A 11 10.11 9.09 2.38
C GLN A 11 9.85 7.69 1.78
N THR A 12 8.90 7.58 0.83
CA THR A 12 8.61 6.33 0.15
C THR A 12 9.60 6.11 -0.96
N VAL A 13 10.23 4.94 -0.97
CA VAL A 13 11.16 4.53 -2.04
C VAL A 13 10.60 3.29 -2.72
N LEU A 14 10.40 3.36 -4.03
CA LEU A 14 9.91 2.24 -4.83
C LEU A 14 10.96 1.86 -5.87
N THR A 15 11.37 0.59 -5.88
CA THR A 15 12.28 0.06 -6.90
C THR A 15 11.53 -0.94 -7.76
N ILE A 16 11.66 -0.81 -9.08
CA ILE A 16 10.95 -1.66 -10.04
C ILE A 16 11.95 -2.36 -10.96
N PRO A 17 11.88 -3.70 -11.08
CA PRO A 17 12.72 -4.45 -12.01
C PRO A 17 12.26 -4.23 -13.47
N ASP A 18 13.11 -4.55 -14.46
CA ASP A 18 12.71 -4.48 -15.87
C ASP A 18 11.65 -5.54 -16.23
N SER A 19 11.57 -6.61 -15.45
CA SER A 19 10.68 -7.74 -15.68
C SER A 19 10.14 -8.31 -14.39
N PHE A 20 8.94 -8.88 -14.44
CA PHE A 20 8.28 -9.58 -13.34
C PHE A 20 7.84 -10.98 -13.80
N ILE A 21 7.52 -11.85 -12.84
CA ILE A 21 7.00 -13.20 -13.11
C ILE A 21 5.51 -13.19 -12.79
N ASP A 22 4.67 -13.65 -13.72
CA ASP A 22 3.27 -13.92 -13.41
C ASP A 22 3.20 -15.17 -12.53
N VAL A 23 2.72 -14.99 -11.29
CA VAL A 23 2.62 -16.07 -10.30
C VAL A 23 1.69 -17.20 -10.76
N LYS A 24 0.73 -16.92 -11.65
CA LYS A 24 -0.23 -17.91 -12.15
C LYS A 24 0.31 -18.76 -13.29
N THR A 25 1.05 -18.15 -14.21
CA THR A 25 1.56 -18.85 -15.41
C THR A 25 3.02 -19.26 -15.28
N GLY A 26 3.78 -18.59 -14.42
CA GLY A 26 5.23 -18.75 -14.31
C GLY A 26 6.02 -18.02 -15.40
N ASP A 27 5.33 -17.29 -16.29
CA ASP A 27 5.97 -16.60 -17.40
C ASP A 27 6.63 -15.29 -16.94
N GLN A 28 7.75 -14.97 -17.56
CA GLN A 28 8.45 -13.71 -17.34
C GLN A 28 7.93 -12.65 -18.32
N HIS A 29 7.46 -11.54 -17.78
CA HIS A 29 6.95 -10.40 -18.53
C HIS A 29 7.83 -9.17 -18.31
N SER A 30 8.07 -8.41 -19.37
CA SER A 30 8.66 -7.08 -19.24
C SER A 30 7.65 -6.13 -18.57
N VAL A 31 8.13 -5.25 -17.70
CA VAL A 31 7.29 -4.16 -17.17
C VAL A 31 6.90 -3.24 -18.33
N PRO A 32 5.59 -2.98 -18.55
CA PRO A 32 5.14 -2.09 -19.61
C PRO A 32 5.63 -0.64 -19.38
N PRO A 33 5.99 0.09 -20.44
CA PRO A 33 6.47 1.48 -20.32
C PRO A 33 5.41 2.40 -19.69
N GLU A 34 4.12 2.12 -19.90
CA GLU A 34 3.03 2.92 -19.35
C GLU A 34 3.04 2.91 -17.80
N ILE A 35 3.38 1.77 -17.20
CA ILE A 35 3.49 1.61 -15.74
C ILE A 35 4.68 2.42 -15.20
N ILE A 36 5.78 2.45 -15.96
CA ILE A 36 6.98 3.21 -15.61
C ILE A 36 6.65 4.71 -15.62
N GLU A 37 5.95 5.18 -16.64
CA GLU A 37 5.51 6.58 -16.78
C GLU A 37 4.55 7.00 -15.67
N GLU A 38 3.56 6.16 -15.34
CA GLU A 38 2.60 6.43 -14.26
C GLU A 38 3.32 6.55 -12.91
N ILE A 39 4.29 5.67 -12.63
CA ILE A 39 5.04 5.68 -11.39
C ILE A 39 5.96 6.91 -11.31
N ALA A 40 6.59 7.30 -12.43
CA ALA A 40 7.37 8.53 -12.50
C ALA A 40 6.48 9.75 -12.20
N TYR A 41 5.31 9.83 -12.83
CA TYR A 41 4.34 10.90 -12.59
C TYR A 41 3.94 10.99 -11.11
N HIS A 42 3.60 9.87 -10.47
CA HIS A 42 3.21 9.87 -9.06
C HIS A 42 4.39 10.15 -8.11
N SER A 43 5.62 9.82 -8.50
CA SER A 43 6.83 10.19 -7.77
C SER A 43 7.05 11.71 -7.78
N GLU A 44 6.95 12.35 -8.95
CA GLU A 44 7.11 13.80 -9.11
C GLU A 44 6.04 14.59 -8.37
N ASN A 45 4.81 14.06 -8.34
CA ASN A 45 3.67 14.71 -7.68
C ASN A 45 3.51 14.36 -6.20
N ASN A 46 4.44 13.59 -5.61
CA ASN A 46 4.38 13.16 -4.20
C ASN A 46 3.07 12.43 -3.84
N THR A 47 2.57 11.63 -4.79
CA THR A 47 1.36 10.81 -4.66
C THR A 47 1.67 9.31 -4.83
N LEU A 48 2.94 8.93 -4.75
CA LEU A 48 3.40 7.56 -4.95
C LEU A 48 2.75 6.58 -3.95
N ASN A 49 2.57 6.99 -2.70
CA ASN A 49 1.83 6.17 -1.72
C ASN A 49 0.38 5.94 -2.12
N HIS A 50 -0.29 6.97 -2.65
CA HIS A 50 -1.68 6.84 -3.09
C HIS A 50 -1.79 5.83 -4.24
N LEU A 51 -0.86 5.87 -5.21
CA LEU A 51 -0.79 4.89 -6.29
C LEU A 51 -0.63 3.47 -5.72
N ILE A 52 0.34 3.26 -4.83
CA ILE A 52 0.62 1.94 -4.24
C ILE A 52 -0.59 1.42 -3.47
N PHE A 53 -1.21 2.25 -2.61
CA PHE A 53 -2.36 1.83 -1.82
C PHE A 53 -3.59 1.54 -2.67
N SER A 54 -3.86 2.36 -3.69
CA SER A 54 -4.96 2.14 -4.62
C SER A 54 -4.77 0.85 -5.40
N ALA A 55 -3.56 0.59 -5.90
CA ALA A 55 -3.23 -0.65 -6.62
C ALA A 55 -3.39 -1.89 -5.72
N LEU A 56 -2.87 -1.84 -4.50
CA LEU A 56 -3.02 -2.92 -3.51
C LEU A 56 -4.49 -3.15 -3.16
N ASN A 57 -5.25 -2.09 -2.90
CA ASN A 57 -6.69 -2.20 -2.62
C ASN A 57 -7.45 -2.86 -3.77
N HIS A 58 -7.20 -2.41 -5.00
CA HIS A 58 -7.83 -2.97 -6.18
C HIS A 58 -7.50 -4.45 -6.34
N TYR A 59 -6.24 -4.83 -6.13
CA TYR A 59 -5.80 -6.22 -6.18
C TYR A 59 -6.52 -7.10 -5.16
N PHE A 60 -6.61 -6.67 -3.89
CA PHE A 60 -7.29 -7.44 -2.84
C PHE A 60 -8.79 -7.54 -3.04
N HIS A 61 -9.45 -6.46 -3.47
CA HIS A 61 -10.90 -6.48 -3.69
C HIS A 61 -11.27 -7.37 -4.87
N LYS A 62 -10.46 -7.36 -5.94
CA LYS A 62 -10.63 -8.25 -7.08
C LYS A 62 -10.35 -9.71 -6.72
N ALA A 63 -9.38 -9.97 -5.84
CA ALA A 63 -9.08 -11.31 -5.33
C ALA A 63 -10.20 -11.85 -4.42
N ALA A 64 -10.81 -11.01 -3.57
CA ALA A 64 -11.92 -11.41 -2.71
C ALA A 64 -13.17 -11.87 -3.50
N ALA A 65 -13.40 -11.30 -4.69
CA ALA A 65 -14.45 -11.75 -5.61
C ALA A 65 -14.12 -13.04 -6.37
N SER A 66 -12.85 -13.46 -6.36
CA SER A 66 -12.28 -14.60 -7.08
C SER A 66 -11.68 -15.58 -6.07
N GLN A 67 -12.50 -16.17 -5.20
CA GLN A 67 -12.06 -17.20 -4.25
C GLN A 67 -11.56 -18.45 -5.00
N GLN A 68 -10.26 -18.52 -5.28
CA GLN A 68 -9.55 -19.75 -5.60
C GLN A 68 -8.65 -20.10 -4.41
N GLU A 69 -8.82 -21.31 -3.88
CA GLU A 69 -8.24 -21.83 -2.63
C GLU A 69 -6.68 -21.94 -2.59
N GLY A 70 -5.95 -21.33 -3.53
CA GLY A 70 -4.49 -21.47 -3.65
C GLY A 70 -3.67 -20.21 -3.43
N THR A 71 -4.27 -19.02 -3.25
CA THR A 71 -3.56 -17.73 -3.24
C THR A 71 -3.31 -17.13 -1.85
N ASP A 72 -3.59 -17.88 -0.78
CA ASP A 72 -3.70 -17.35 0.58
C ASP A 72 -2.36 -16.80 1.13
N GLY A 73 -1.24 -17.46 0.83
CA GLY A 73 0.09 -17.04 1.30
C GLY A 73 0.54 -15.68 0.74
N VAL A 74 0.47 -15.50 -0.58
CA VAL A 74 0.87 -14.25 -1.25
C VAL A 74 -0.07 -13.10 -0.89
N LEU A 75 -1.38 -13.37 -0.77
CA LEU A 75 -2.34 -12.36 -0.34
C LEU A 75 -2.08 -11.91 1.10
N SER A 76 -1.72 -12.85 2.00
CA SER A 76 -1.36 -12.53 3.38
C SER A 76 -0.10 -11.64 3.46
N GLU A 77 0.94 -11.97 2.69
CA GLU A 77 2.16 -11.15 2.63
C GLU A 77 1.90 -9.75 2.09
N LEU A 78 1.11 -9.63 1.02
CA LEU A 78 0.75 -8.33 0.47
C LEU A 78 -0.12 -7.53 1.45
N LEU A 79 -1.01 -8.18 2.21
CA LEU A 79 -1.83 -7.52 3.24
C LEU A 79 -0.94 -6.97 4.35
N GLU A 80 0.10 -7.71 4.72
CA GLU A 80 1.09 -7.26 5.69
C GLU A 80 1.88 -6.06 5.15
N ILE A 81 2.28 -6.06 3.88
CA ILE A 81 2.92 -4.89 3.24
C ILE A 81 1.99 -3.67 3.29
N LYS A 82 0.70 -3.84 2.96
CA LYS A 82 -0.30 -2.77 3.06
C LYS A 82 -0.38 -2.24 4.50
N ARG A 83 -0.37 -3.12 5.51
CA ARG A 83 -0.41 -2.76 6.93
C ARG A 83 0.84 -1.97 7.36
N LEU A 84 2.02 -2.42 6.97
CA LEU A 84 3.30 -1.77 7.29
C LEU A 84 3.39 -0.37 6.64
N LEU A 85 2.99 -0.25 5.38
CA LEU A 85 2.94 1.04 4.69
C LEU A 85 1.93 2.00 5.34
N ALA A 86 0.76 1.51 5.75
CA ALA A 86 -0.24 2.33 6.45
C ALA A 86 0.24 2.79 7.84
N ALA A 87 0.99 1.93 8.55
CA ALA A 87 1.57 2.27 9.85
C ALA A 87 2.72 3.29 9.76
N GLY A 88 3.34 3.45 8.59
CA GLY A 88 4.52 4.29 8.35
C GLY A 88 4.30 5.80 8.31
N SER A 89 3.06 6.30 8.45
CA SER A 89 2.79 7.76 8.48
C SER A 89 2.70 8.35 9.90
N TYR A 90 2.83 7.53 10.95
CA TYR A 90 2.75 7.96 12.35
C TYR A 90 3.93 7.42 13.17
N GLN A 91 5.16 7.81 12.83
CA GLN A 91 6.26 7.76 13.80
C GLN A 91 6.55 9.17 14.31
N LYS A 92 5.61 9.72 15.08
CA LYS A 92 5.95 10.73 16.07
C LYS A 92 6.42 9.96 17.30
N GLU A 93 7.73 9.99 17.53
CA GLU A 93 8.47 9.54 18.72
C GLU A 93 7.61 8.90 19.82
N CYS A 94 7.55 7.57 19.86
CA CYS A 94 6.98 6.87 21.01
C CYS A 94 8.13 6.55 21.97
N ALA A 95 8.29 7.41 22.97
CA ALA A 95 9.05 7.10 24.19
C ALA A 95 8.55 5.77 24.80
N PRO A 96 9.38 5.00 25.53
CA PRO A 96 8.98 3.70 26.04
C PRO A 96 8.02 3.89 27.22
N SER A 97 6.72 3.92 26.93
CA SER A 97 5.68 3.96 27.95
C SER A 97 5.17 2.55 28.23
N SER A 98 5.55 2.08 29.41
CA SER A 98 5.05 0.92 30.14
C SER A 98 3.63 0.46 29.76
N ILE A 99 3.52 -0.83 29.43
CA ILE A 99 2.28 -1.56 29.22
C ILE A 99 1.29 -1.31 30.38
N LYS A 100 0.19 -0.62 30.08
CA LYS A 100 -1.09 -0.76 30.79
C LYS A 100 -2.18 -0.84 29.75
N LYS A 101 -2.77 -2.04 29.58
CA LYS A 101 -3.95 -2.26 28.74
C LYS A 101 -5.12 -1.41 29.27
N PRO A 102 -5.76 -0.55 28.46
CA PRO A 102 -7.11 -0.08 28.74
C PRO A 102 -8.16 -1.04 28.17
N PRO A 103 -9.38 -1.07 28.72
CA PRO A 103 -10.41 -2.03 28.37
C PRO A 103 -11.02 -1.71 27.00
N VAL A 104 -11.41 -2.77 26.30
CA VAL A 104 -12.17 -2.75 25.06
C VAL A 104 -13.53 -2.10 25.32
N SER A 105 -13.77 -0.96 24.67
CA SER A 105 -15.05 -0.57 24.08
C SER A 105 -14.91 0.83 23.50
N GLN A 106 -14.70 0.93 22.21
CA GLN A 106 -15.12 2.10 21.46
C GLN A 106 -15.46 1.63 20.04
N GLU A 107 -16.75 1.53 19.77
CA GLU A 107 -17.27 1.42 18.41
C GLU A 107 -16.65 2.57 17.62
N VAL A 108 -15.84 2.20 16.63
CA VAL A 108 -15.22 3.17 15.75
C VAL A 108 -16.34 3.83 14.96
N ASN A 109 -16.60 5.10 15.26
CA ASN A 109 -17.69 5.85 14.71
C ASN A 109 -17.37 6.15 13.24
N ILE A 110 -18.11 5.53 12.33
CA ILE A 110 -17.91 5.64 10.88
C ILE A 110 -17.97 7.11 10.43
N GLN A 111 -18.70 7.96 11.16
CA GLN A 111 -18.79 9.40 10.90
C GLN A 111 -17.44 10.14 11.08
N GLU A 112 -16.63 9.75 12.06
CA GLU A 112 -15.30 10.36 12.25
C GLU A 112 -14.32 9.97 11.12
N ILE A 113 -14.53 8.80 10.50
CA ILE A 113 -13.74 8.38 9.35
C ILE A 113 -14.16 9.18 8.11
N GLU A 114 -15.46 9.43 7.93
CA GLU A 114 -15.97 10.24 6.81
C GLU A 114 -15.49 11.70 6.90
N ASP A 115 -15.57 12.33 8.07
CA ASP A 115 -15.12 13.70 8.29
C ASP A 115 -13.60 13.85 8.07
N LEU A 116 -12.82 12.83 8.45
CA LEU A 116 -11.38 12.80 8.19
C LEU A 116 -11.07 12.66 6.70
N LEU A 117 -11.83 11.86 5.95
CA LEU A 117 -11.63 11.69 4.51
C LEU A 117 -12.01 12.95 3.72
N GLU A 118 -13.05 13.67 4.15
CA GLU A 118 -13.49 14.92 3.51
C GLU A 118 -12.45 16.05 3.70
N ALA A 119 -11.80 16.13 4.86
CA ALA A 119 -10.73 17.10 5.12
C ALA A 119 -9.47 16.94 4.24
N PHE A 120 -9.29 15.79 3.59
CA PHE A 120 -8.22 15.57 2.59
C PHE A 120 -8.70 15.70 1.14
N GLY A 121 -10.02 15.80 0.92
CA GLY A 121 -10.64 15.96 -0.40
C GLY A 121 -10.82 17.41 -0.87
N GLY A 122 -10.74 18.37 0.06
CA GLY A 122 -10.95 19.80 -0.19
C GLY A 122 -12.23 20.32 0.42
#